data_AF-A0A328RL77-F1
#
_entry.id   AF-A0A328RL77-F1
#
_cell.length_a   1.000
_cell.length_b   1.000
_cell.length_c   1.000
_cell.angle_alpha   90.00
_cell.angle_beta   90.00
_cell.angle_gamma   90.00
#
_symmetry.space_group_name_H-M   'P 1'
#
loop_
_entity.id
_entity.type
_entity.pdbx_description
1 polymer ?
#
loop_
_entity_poly.entity_id
_entity_poly.type
_entity_poly.pdbx_seq_one_letter_code
_entity_poly.pdbx_strand_id
1 'polypeptide(L)'
;MFSEFYVIRLKEINDKMLYEDVLNEDDMGFLYKCLHSDTQKVVHGAAILLTEFDKHTIQPILDNFDTFNRDQQKTIVPMLMACDFMEPYKFLLDYLKTEDNEEFALFLVICLANTDYFLFPLILYRLDTEDLQYKDRLKNILQRIGFSVLEKYFVLLPELVYEDDFRDIFGNEKITALKKFITEQKIN
;
A
#
# COMPACT_ATOMS: atom_id res chain seq x y z
N MET A 1 33.12 -6.28 6.07
CA MET A 1 33.87 -5.16 5.45
C MET A 1 33.02 -4.43 4.41
N PHE A 2 32.26 -5.10 3.53
CA PHE A 2 31.35 -4.43 2.59
C PHE A 2 30.16 -3.71 3.23
N SER A 3 29.54 -4.24 4.30
CA SER A 3 28.35 -3.62 4.89
C SER A 3 28.62 -2.26 5.57
N GLU A 4 29.84 -2.03 6.04
CA GLU A 4 30.21 -0.81 6.77
C GLU A 4 30.28 0.39 5.83
N PHE A 5 30.80 0.19 4.61
CA PHE A 5 30.76 1.18 3.53
C PHE A 5 29.32 1.59 3.19
N TYR A 6 28.41 0.61 3.01
CA TYR A 6 27.00 0.90 2.72
C TYR A 6 26.35 1.72 3.83
N VAL A 7 26.60 1.36 5.09
CA VAL A 7 26.02 2.08 6.24
C VAL A 7 26.55 3.50 6.35
N ILE A 8 27.86 3.73 6.13
CA ILE A 8 28.43 5.08 6.13
C ILE A 8 27.79 5.90 5.00
N ARG A 9 27.71 5.35 3.79
CA ARG A 9 27.15 6.08 2.65
C ARG A 9 25.66 6.39 2.80
N LEU A 10 24.86 5.47 3.35
CA LEU A 10 23.45 5.73 3.67
C LEU A 10 23.30 6.86 4.69
N LYS A 11 24.20 6.95 5.70
CA LYS A 11 24.21 8.07 6.64
C LYS A 11 24.55 9.39 5.96
N GLU A 12 25.55 9.42 5.09
CA GLU A 12 25.90 10.62 4.32
C GLU A 12 24.72 11.13 3.48
N ILE A 13 23.99 10.22 2.83
CA ILE A 13 22.79 10.59 2.04
C ILE A 13 21.67 11.11 2.96
N ASN A 14 21.43 10.44 4.08
CA ASN A 14 20.46 10.90 5.08
C ASN A 14 20.80 12.31 5.59
N ASP A 15 22.06 12.56 5.91
CA ASP A 15 22.51 13.87 6.38
C ASP A 15 22.28 14.94 5.31
N LYS A 16 22.58 14.67 4.03
CA LYS A 16 22.27 15.59 2.94
C LYS A 16 20.78 15.94 2.87
N MET A 17 19.91 14.93 2.96
CA MET A 17 18.45 15.15 2.93
C MET A 17 17.97 16.02 4.10
N LEU A 18 18.54 15.82 5.30
CA LEU A 18 18.21 16.62 6.50
C LEU A 18 18.67 18.08 6.38
N TYR A 19 19.71 18.36 5.61
CA TYR A 19 20.22 19.71 5.38
C TYR A 19 19.71 20.33 4.06
N GLU A 20 18.63 19.78 3.48
CA GLU A 20 17.97 20.23 2.24
C GLU A 20 18.86 20.24 0.98
N ASP A 21 19.94 19.46 0.98
CA ASP A 21 20.75 19.25 -0.22
C ASP A 21 19.99 18.33 -1.20
N VAL A 22 19.97 18.72 -2.49
CA VAL A 22 19.38 17.91 -3.56
C VAL A 22 20.25 16.68 -3.82
N LEU A 23 19.67 15.48 -3.69
CA LEU A 23 20.36 14.25 -4.08
C LEU A 23 20.63 14.22 -5.58
N ASN A 24 21.83 13.80 -5.96
CA ASN A 24 22.20 13.66 -7.37
C ASN A 24 21.90 12.24 -7.90
N GLU A 25 22.08 12.04 -9.20
CA GLU A 25 21.85 10.73 -9.84
C GLU A 25 22.70 9.60 -9.25
N ASP A 26 23.92 9.89 -8.77
CA ASP A 26 24.79 8.90 -8.14
C ASP A 26 24.24 8.45 -6.78
N ASP A 27 23.71 9.38 -5.98
CA ASP A 27 23.07 9.10 -4.70
C ASP A 27 21.81 8.25 -4.92
N MET A 28 20.99 8.59 -5.91
CA MET A 28 19.81 7.82 -6.29
C MET A 28 20.19 6.42 -6.80
N GLY A 29 21.17 6.32 -7.71
CA GLY A 29 21.68 5.06 -8.22
C GLY A 29 22.24 4.16 -7.11
N PHE A 30 22.89 4.76 -6.11
CA PHE A 30 23.36 4.05 -4.93
C PHE A 30 22.19 3.52 -4.08
N LEU A 31 21.15 4.32 -3.83
CA LEU A 31 19.97 3.88 -3.07
C LEU A 31 19.28 2.70 -3.75
N TYR A 32 19.06 2.75 -5.08
CA TYR A 32 18.49 1.62 -5.80
C TYR A 32 19.37 0.37 -5.72
N LYS A 33 20.70 0.53 -5.88
CA LYS A 33 21.64 -0.58 -5.71
C LYS A 33 21.54 -1.22 -4.31
N CYS A 34 21.32 -0.41 -3.28
CA CYS A 34 21.16 -0.91 -1.91
C CYS A 34 19.92 -1.79 -1.72
N LEU A 35 18.86 -1.57 -2.50
CA LEU A 35 17.67 -2.43 -2.45
C LEU A 35 17.95 -3.87 -2.91
N HIS A 36 18.97 -4.08 -3.74
CA HIS A 36 19.42 -5.41 -4.19
C HIS A 36 20.46 -6.04 -3.26
N SER A 37 20.78 -5.43 -2.11
CA SER A 37 21.77 -5.95 -1.18
C SER A 37 21.31 -7.24 -0.49
N ASP A 38 22.24 -8.17 -0.25
CA ASP A 38 22.02 -9.35 0.58
C ASP A 38 21.92 -9.00 2.08
N THR A 39 22.31 -7.78 2.46
CA THR A 39 22.25 -7.33 3.85
C THR A 39 20.95 -6.59 4.11
N GLN A 40 20.03 -7.23 4.83
CA GLN A 40 18.69 -6.66 5.11
C GLN A 40 18.74 -5.26 5.77
N LYS A 41 19.73 -4.97 6.61
CA LYS A 41 19.92 -3.63 7.19
C LYS A 41 20.18 -2.55 6.13
N VAL A 42 20.89 -2.89 5.06
CA VAL A 42 21.18 -1.98 3.95
C VAL A 42 19.91 -1.74 3.13
N VAL A 43 19.15 -2.80 2.85
CA VAL A 43 17.85 -2.71 2.16
C VAL A 43 16.89 -1.82 2.96
N HIS A 44 16.74 -2.07 4.27
CA HIS A 44 15.90 -1.24 5.15
C HIS A 44 16.33 0.22 5.15
N GLY A 45 17.64 0.50 5.29
CA GLY A 45 18.15 1.87 5.31
C GLY A 45 17.86 2.61 4.01
N ALA A 46 18.06 1.95 2.87
CA ALA A 46 17.75 2.55 1.57
C ALA A 46 16.24 2.74 1.35
N ALA A 47 15.43 1.76 1.75
CA ALA A 47 13.98 1.85 1.64
C ALA A 47 13.43 3.03 2.44
N ILE A 48 13.88 3.24 3.68
CA ILE A 48 13.47 4.40 4.49
C ILE A 48 13.81 5.72 3.81
N LEU A 49 15.00 5.86 3.24
CA LEU A 49 15.36 7.11 2.57
C LEU A 49 14.48 7.35 1.35
N LEU A 50 14.14 6.29 0.61
CA LEU A 50 13.32 6.38 -0.59
C LEU A 50 11.84 6.75 -0.32
N THR A 51 11.32 6.66 0.92
CA THR A 51 9.92 7.07 1.23
C THR A 51 9.69 8.57 1.12
N GLU A 52 10.73 9.38 1.29
CA GLU A 52 10.64 10.85 1.32
C GLU A 52 10.58 11.48 -0.08
N PHE A 53 10.56 10.65 -1.13
CA PHE A 53 10.68 11.10 -2.51
C PHE A 53 9.37 11.00 -3.28
N ASP A 54 9.34 11.73 -4.40
CA ASP A 54 8.18 11.83 -5.28
C ASP A 54 7.93 10.58 -6.12
N LYS A 55 6.84 10.65 -6.90
CA LYS A 55 6.43 9.63 -7.85
C LYS A 55 7.54 9.23 -8.84
N HIS A 56 8.36 10.17 -9.33
CA HIS A 56 9.39 9.86 -10.32
C HIS A 56 10.49 8.96 -9.74
N THR A 57 10.73 9.09 -8.44
CA THR A 57 11.69 8.28 -7.70
C THR A 57 11.18 6.86 -7.43
N ILE A 58 9.89 6.69 -7.19
CA ILE A 58 9.35 5.35 -6.91
C ILE A 58 9.11 4.52 -8.18
N GLN A 59 8.91 5.17 -9.34
CA GLN A 59 8.57 4.47 -10.60
C GLN A 59 9.55 3.34 -10.98
N PRO A 60 10.88 3.52 -10.95
CA PRO A 60 11.82 2.43 -11.26
C PRO A 60 11.68 1.22 -10.33
N ILE A 61 11.27 1.44 -9.07
CA ILE A 61 11.02 0.37 -8.10
C ILE A 61 9.77 -0.41 -8.47
N LEU A 62 8.69 0.29 -8.86
CA LEU A 62 7.45 -0.36 -9.31
C LEU A 62 7.70 -1.19 -10.57
N ASP A 63 8.42 -0.63 -11.55
CA ASP A 63 8.70 -1.28 -12.83
C ASP A 63 9.60 -2.53 -12.69
N ASN A 64 10.42 -2.59 -11.65
CA ASN A 64 11.36 -3.68 -11.40
C ASN A 64 11.02 -4.49 -10.13
N PHE A 65 9.79 -4.38 -9.61
CA PHE A 65 9.42 -4.98 -8.34
C PHE A 65 9.63 -6.51 -8.30
N ASP A 66 9.40 -7.17 -9.44
CA ASP A 66 9.58 -8.63 -9.60
C ASP A 66 11.04 -9.07 -9.64
N THR A 67 11.97 -8.14 -9.82
CA THR A 67 13.41 -8.44 -9.80
C THR A 67 13.97 -8.57 -8.38
N PHE A 68 13.26 -8.08 -7.38
CA PHE A 68 13.61 -8.22 -5.98
C PHE A 68 13.23 -9.62 -5.47
N ASN A 69 14.07 -10.19 -4.61
CA ASN A 69 13.71 -11.43 -3.93
C ASN A 69 12.59 -11.18 -2.89
N ARG A 70 11.97 -12.25 -2.37
CA ARG A 70 10.82 -12.13 -1.46
C ARG A 70 11.12 -11.35 -0.18
N ASP A 71 12.32 -11.47 0.38
CA ASP A 71 12.68 -10.72 1.58
C ASP A 71 12.83 -9.22 1.28
N GLN A 72 13.41 -8.88 0.13
CA GLN A 72 13.49 -7.50 -0.35
C GLN A 72 12.10 -6.94 -0.66
N GLN A 73 11.23 -7.69 -1.32
CA GLN A 73 9.84 -7.29 -1.55
C GLN A 73 9.08 -7.05 -0.23
N LYS A 74 9.25 -7.92 0.77
CA LYS A 74 8.68 -7.73 2.13
C LYS A 74 9.18 -6.44 2.80
N THR A 75 10.37 -5.97 2.48
CA THR A 75 10.90 -4.68 2.94
C THR A 75 10.38 -3.49 2.12
N ILE A 76 10.28 -3.65 0.80
CA ILE A 76 9.88 -2.58 -0.13
C ILE A 76 8.39 -2.25 -0.01
N VAL A 77 7.52 -3.24 0.21
CA VAL A 77 6.07 -3.01 0.33
C VAL A 77 5.74 -1.97 1.42
N PRO A 78 6.21 -2.09 2.69
CA PRO A 78 5.97 -1.06 3.69
C PRO A 78 6.46 0.34 3.31
N MET A 79 7.60 0.44 2.60
CA MET A 79 8.10 1.71 2.07
C MET A 79 7.13 2.32 1.05
N LEU A 80 6.68 1.51 0.08
CA LEU A 80 5.68 1.94 -0.91
C LEU A 80 4.38 2.41 -0.24
N MET A 81 3.99 1.75 0.85
CA MET A 81 2.80 2.06 1.62
C MET A 81 2.90 3.32 2.48
N ALA A 82 4.11 3.87 2.65
CA ALA A 82 4.38 5.13 3.35
C ALA A 82 4.40 6.35 2.42
N CYS A 83 4.37 6.14 1.10
CA CYS A 83 4.31 7.21 0.12
C CYS A 83 2.93 7.89 0.15
N ASP A 84 2.86 9.22 0.02
CA ASP A 84 1.62 9.98 0.15
C ASP A 84 0.81 10.15 -1.16
N PHE A 85 1.17 9.39 -2.19
CA PHE A 85 0.54 9.43 -3.52
C PHE A 85 0.00 8.06 -3.96
N MET A 86 -0.88 8.08 -4.97
CA MET A 86 -1.78 6.96 -5.28
C MET A 86 -1.08 5.75 -5.94
N GLU A 87 -0.03 5.99 -6.72
CA GLU A 87 0.57 5.03 -7.63
C GLU A 87 1.07 3.74 -6.97
N PRO A 88 1.77 3.76 -5.81
CA PRO A 88 2.21 2.56 -5.13
C PRO A 88 1.05 1.69 -4.67
N TYR A 89 -0.03 2.30 -4.17
CA TYR A 89 -1.23 1.58 -3.77
C TYR A 89 -1.95 0.93 -4.95
N LYS A 90 -2.04 1.65 -6.07
CA LYS A 90 -2.60 1.10 -7.32
C LYS A 90 -1.78 -0.12 -7.77
N PHE A 91 -0.46 0.03 -7.80
CA PHE A 91 0.47 -1.04 -8.15
C PHE A 91 0.28 -2.27 -7.23
N LEU A 92 0.28 -2.08 -5.90
CA LEU A 92 0.16 -3.19 -4.95
C LEU A 92 -1.20 -3.89 -5.01
N LEU A 93 -2.29 -3.15 -5.28
CA LEU A 93 -3.60 -3.76 -5.52
C LEU A 93 -3.61 -4.58 -6.81
N ASP A 94 -2.99 -4.09 -7.89
CA ASP A 94 -2.92 -4.80 -9.16
C ASP A 94 -2.00 -6.04 -9.03
N TYR A 95 -0.90 -5.91 -8.30
CA TYR A 95 0.03 -7.00 -7.99
C TYR A 95 -0.62 -8.08 -7.10
N LEU A 96 -1.44 -7.69 -6.12
CA LEU A 96 -2.22 -8.62 -5.28
C LEU A 96 -3.16 -9.52 -6.11
N LYS A 97 -3.59 -9.07 -7.29
CA LYS A 97 -4.41 -9.88 -8.20
C LYS A 97 -3.62 -11.05 -8.80
N THR A 98 -2.34 -10.84 -9.09
CA THR A 98 -1.48 -11.82 -9.78
C THR A 98 -0.61 -12.65 -8.84
N GLU A 99 -0.56 -12.29 -7.56
CA GLU A 99 0.27 -12.99 -6.55
C GLU A 99 -0.29 -14.41 -6.25
N ASP A 100 0.55 -15.42 -6.47
CA ASP A 100 0.24 -16.84 -6.30
C ASP A 100 0.68 -17.38 -4.93
N ASN A 101 1.62 -16.72 -4.27
CA ASN A 101 2.04 -17.09 -2.93
C ASN A 101 1.06 -16.55 -1.89
N GLU A 102 0.24 -17.43 -1.30
CA GLU A 102 -0.78 -17.05 -0.31
C GLU A 102 -0.22 -16.37 0.95
N GLU A 103 0.99 -16.72 1.39
CA GLU A 103 1.62 -16.05 2.53
C GLU A 103 1.96 -14.59 2.18
N PHE A 104 2.50 -14.36 0.99
CA PHE A 104 2.83 -13.02 0.51
C PHE A 104 1.57 -12.21 0.16
N ALA A 105 0.56 -12.84 -0.43
CA ALA A 105 -0.75 -12.21 -0.67
C ALA A 105 -1.40 -11.76 0.66
N LEU A 106 -1.35 -12.61 1.70
CA LEU A 106 -1.82 -12.23 3.03
C LEU A 106 -1.01 -11.07 3.63
N PHE A 107 0.31 -11.08 3.44
CA PHE A 107 1.17 -9.97 3.84
C PHE A 107 0.76 -8.66 3.16
N LEU A 108 0.55 -8.67 1.83
CA LEU A 108 0.06 -7.51 1.07
C LEU A 108 -1.29 -7.02 1.60
N VAL A 109 -2.25 -7.93 1.87
CA VAL A 109 -3.55 -7.60 2.46
C VAL A 109 -3.40 -6.91 3.81
N ILE A 110 -2.49 -7.40 4.67
CA ILE A 110 -2.22 -6.79 5.97
C ILE A 110 -1.62 -5.39 5.79
N CYS A 111 -0.65 -5.22 4.90
CA CYS A 111 -0.05 -3.92 4.63
C CYS A 111 -1.09 -2.93 4.10
N LEU A 112 -1.85 -3.31 3.07
CA LEU A 112 -2.91 -2.49 2.47
C LEU A 112 -4.00 -2.11 3.50
N ALA A 113 -4.36 -3.00 4.42
CA ALA A 113 -5.36 -2.68 5.43
C ALA A 113 -4.89 -1.69 6.52
N ASN A 114 -3.58 -1.52 6.70
CA ASN A 114 -2.99 -0.70 7.78
C ASN A 114 -2.37 0.61 7.28
N THR A 115 -2.67 1.02 6.06
CA THR A 115 -2.16 2.31 5.56
C THR A 115 -2.99 3.49 6.02
N ASP A 116 -2.33 4.63 6.11
CA ASP A 116 -2.96 5.92 6.34
C ASP A 116 -3.59 6.50 5.05
N TYR A 117 -3.26 5.95 3.88
CA TYR A 117 -3.85 6.38 2.62
C TYR A 117 -5.30 5.93 2.47
N PHE A 118 -6.15 6.80 1.93
CA PHE A 118 -7.55 6.51 1.75
C PHE A 118 -7.80 5.54 0.57
N LEU A 119 -7.67 4.23 0.83
CA LEU A 119 -7.78 3.18 -0.19
C LEU A 119 -9.20 2.81 -0.62
N PHE A 120 -10.21 3.18 0.17
CA PHE A 120 -11.57 2.70 -0.03
C PHE A 120 -12.09 2.93 -1.47
N PRO A 121 -11.91 4.10 -2.13
CA PRO A 121 -12.34 4.30 -3.51
C PRO A 121 -11.62 3.40 -4.52
N LEU A 122 -10.33 3.13 -4.30
CA LEU A 122 -9.55 2.25 -5.17
C LEU A 122 -9.99 0.80 -5.07
N ILE A 123 -10.40 0.37 -3.88
CA ILE A 123 -10.96 -0.97 -3.65
C ILE A 123 -12.35 -1.06 -4.27
N LEU A 124 -13.22 -0.06 -4.05
CA LEU A 124 -14.56 -0.03 -4.66
C LEU A 124 -14.52 -0.20 -6.18
N TYR A 125 -13.58 0.48 -6.85
CA TYR A 125 -13.39 0.36 -8.30
C TYR A 125 -13.01 -1.06 -8.75
N ARG A 126 -12.42 -1.87 -7.85
CA ARG A 126 -11.92 -3.22 -8.14
C ARG A 126 -12.83 -4.34 -7.65
N LEU A 127 -13.86 -4.03 -6.86
CA LEU A 127 -14.84 -5.03 -6.40
C LEU A 127 -15.67 -5.61 -7.55
N ASP A 128 -15.76 -4.94 -8.70
CA ASP A 128 -16.43 -5.45 -9.91
C ASP A 128 -15.62 -6.51 -10.69
N THR A 129 -14.68 -7.17 -10.02
CA THR A 129 -13.86 -8.24 -10.62
C THR A 129 -14.63 -9.57 -10.66
N GLU A 130 -14.45 -10.32 -11.74
CA GLU A 130 -14.92 -11.72 -11.87
C GLU A 130 -13.99 -12.72 -11.16
N ASP A 131 -12.76 -12.30 -10.85
CA ASP A 131 -11.79 -13.09 -10.09
C ASP A 131 -12.22 -13.17 -8.62
N LEU A 132 -12.78 -14.32 -8.23
CA LEU A 132 -13.30 -14.56 -6.88
C LEU A 132 -12.20 -14.53 -5.81
N GLN A 133 -11.01 -15.05 -6.13
CA GLN A 133 -9.89 -15.06 -5.18
C GLN A 133 -9.41 -13.64 -4.91
N TYR A 134 -9.28 -12.83 -5.96
CA TYR A 134 -8.94 -11.42 -5.81
C TYR A 134 -10.04 -10.64 -5.09
N LYS A 135 -11.32 -10.89 -5.42
CA LYS A 135 -12.47 -10.30 -4.71
C LYS A 135 -12.42 -10.61 -3.22
N ASP A 136 -12.15 -11.85 -2.82
CA ASP A 136 -12.04 -12.24 -1.42
C ASP A 136 -10.85 -11.56 -0.72
N ARG A 137 -9.71 -11.39 -1.42
CA ARG A 137 -8.57 -10.62 -0.90
C ARG A 137 -8.95 -9.14 -0.67
N LEU A 138 -9.67 -8.51 -1.59
CA LEU A 138 -10.18 -7.14 -1.43
C LEU A 138 -11.15 -7.02 -0.24
N LYS A 139 -12.07 -7.98 -0.10
CA LYS A 139 -13.00 -8.05 1.03
C LYS A 139 -12.27 -8.20 2.36
N ASN A 140 -11.19 -8.98 2.41
CA ASN A 140 -10.33 -9.13 3.59
C ASN A 140 -9.64 -7.80 3.97
N ILE A 141 -9.18 -7.02 2.98
CA ILE A 141 -8.66 -5.67 3.25
C ILE A 141 -9.75 -4.80 3.91
N LEU A 142 -10.95 -4.74 3.34
CA LEU A 142 -12.06 -3.96 3.89
C LEU A 142 -12.48 -4.42 5.29
N GLN A 143 -12.51 -5.73 5.52
CA GLN A 143 -12.81 -6.31 6.82
C GLN A 143 -11.82 -5.85 7.90
N ARG A 144 -10.53 -5.79 7.54
CA ARG A 144 -9.44 -5.39 8.44
C ARG A 144 -9.40 -3.89 8.70
N ILE A 145 -9.69 -3.06 7.70
CA ILE A 145 -9.90 -1.60 7.90
C ILE A 145 -11.06 -1.40 8.89
N GLY A 146 -12.11 -2.20 8.75
CA GLY A 146 -13.19 -2.30 9.72
C GLY A 146 -14.33 -1.32 9.48
N PHE A 147 -15.52 -1.73 9.91
CA PHE A 147 -16.76 -1.01 9.64
C PHE A 147 -16.77 0.41 10.21
N SER A 148 -16.26 0.63 11.43
CA SER A 148 -16.29 1.95 12.09
C SER A 148 -15.48 3.02 11.36
N VAL A 149 -14.42 2.61 10.66
CA VAL A 149 -13.63 3.50 9.80
C VAL A 149 -14.40 3.75 8.50
N LEU A 150 -14.92 2.67 7.88
CA LEU A 150 -15.55 2.73 6.57
C LEU A 150 -16.94 3.39 6.56
N GLU A 151 -17.69 3.32 7.66
CA GLU A 151 -19.02 3.91 7.83
C GLU A 151 -19.04 5.41 7.47
N LYS A 152 -17.99 6.14 7.85
CA LYS A 152 -17.84 7.57 7.56
C LYS A 152 -17.80 7.88 6.06
N TYR A 153 -17.40 6.91 5.25
CA TYR A 153 -17.34 7.05 3.79
C TYR A 153 -18.59 6.50 3.14
N PHE A 154 -19.17 5.42 3.67
CA PHE A 154 -20.43 4.89 3.17
C PHE A 154 -21.56 5.92 3.21
N VAL A 155 -21.61 6.75 4.25
CA VAL A 155 -22.63 7.81 4.37
C VAL A 155 -22.52 8.89 3.30
N LEU A 156 -21.36 9.03 2.65
CA LEU A 156 -21.14 9.97 1.55
C LEU A 156 -21.58 9.40 0.19
N LEU A 157 -21.84 8.09 0.10
CA LEU A 157 -22.24 7.47 -1.15
C LEU A 157 -23.73 7.72 -1.42
N PRO A 158 -24.10 8.13 -2.65
CA PRO A 158 -25.50 8.30 -3.02
C PRO A 158 -26.25 6.97 -2.99
N GLU A 159 -25.56 5.86 -3.26
CA GLU A 159 -26.08 4.51 -3.14
C GLU A 159 -24.94 3.57 -2.71
N LEU A 160 -25.28 2.57 -1.91
CA LEU A 160 -24.33 1.55 -1.49
C LEU A 160 -24.16 0.50 -2.60
N VAL A 161 -23.36 0.84 -3.60
CA VAL A 161 -22.95 -0.10 -4.67
C VAL A 161 -22.17 -1.26 -4.03
N TYR A 162 -22.45 -2.51 -4.39
CA TYR A 162 -21.90 -3.74 -3.76
C TYR A 162 -22.44 -4.07 -2.36
N GLU A 163 -23.71 -3.78 -2.10
CA GLU A 163 -24.37 -4.09 -0.82
C GLU A 163 -24.19 -5.54 -0.37
N ASP A 164 -24.29 -6.52 -1.28
CA ASP A 164 -24.15 -7.94 -0.94
C ASP A 164 -22.75 -8.26 -0.42
N ASP A 165 -21.70 -7.72 -1.06
CA ASP A 165 -20.32 -7.86 -0.58
C ASP A 165 -20.15 -7.24 0.82
N PHE A 166 -20.71 -6.06 1.07
CA PHE A 166 -20.62 -5.43 2.40
C PHE A 166 -21.42 -6.16 3.47
N ARG A 167 -22.56 -6.77 3.11
CA ARG A 167 -23.36 -7.61 4.01
C ARG A 167 -22.59 -8.85 4.41
N ASP A 168 -21.88 -9.46 3.47
CA ASP A 168 -21.01 -10.60 3.75
C ASP A 168 -19.87 -10.23 4.70
N ILE A 169 -19.22 -9.08 4.48
CA ILE A 169 -18.07 -8.65 5.30
C ILE A 169 -18.50 -8.19 6.70
N PHE A 170 -19.53 -7.35 6.80
CA PHE A 170 -19.87 -6.60 8.02
C PHE A 170 -21.14 -7.08 8.72
N GLY A 171 -21.94 -7.91 8.05
CA GLY A 171 -23.20 -8.43 8.55
C GLY A 171 -24.42 -7.59 8.17
N ASN A 172 -25.56 -8.27 8.05
CA ASN A 172 -26.81 -7.68 7.59
C ASN A 172 -27.31 -6.51 8.43
N GLU A 173 -27.19 -6.61 9.76
CA GLU A 173 -27.73 -5.61 10.69
C GLU A 173 -27.04 -4.26 10.52
N LYS A 174 -25.70 -4.24 10.40
CA LYS A 174 -24.91 -3.01 10.24
C LYS A 174 -25.25 -2.30 8.94
N ILE A 175 -25.32 -3.04 7.83
CA ILE A 175 -25.64 -2.48 6.51
C ILE A 175 -27.07 -1.95 6.45
N THR A 176 -28.02 -2.66 7.07
CA THR A 176 -29.41 -2.18 7.16
C THR A 176 -29.52 -0.89 7.98
N ALA A 177 -28.82 -0.80 9.13
CA ALA A 177 -28.80 0.41 9.95
C ALA A 177 -28.21 1.61 9.20
N LEU A 178 -27.08 1.41 8.53
CA LEU A 178 -26.42 2.42 7.69
C LEU A 178 -27.34 2.94 6.57
N LYS A 179 -28.03 2.06 5.85
CA LYS A 179 -28.97 2.46 4.78
C LYS A 179 -30.13 3.30 5.32
N LYS A 180 -30.67 2.93 6.49
CA LYS A 180 -31.72 3.71 7.14
C LYS A 180 -31.23 5.12 7.46
N PHE A 181 -30.03 5.24 8.04
CA PHE A 181 -29.40 6.53 8.33
C PHE A 181 -29.18 7.39 7.07
N ILE A 182 -28.62 6.83 6.00
CA ILE A 182 -28.41 7.53 4.72
C ILE A 182 -29.73 8.03 4.14
N THR A 183 -30.79 7.24 4.23
CA THR A 183 -32.12 7.60 3.73
C THR A 183 -32.73 8.74 4.55
N GLU A 184 -32.62 8.69 5.88
CA GLU A 184 -33.12 9.73 6.78
C GLU A 184 -32.40 11.07 6.61
N GLN A 185 -31.10 11.06 6.30
CA GLN A 185 -30.35 12.28 5.99
C GLN A 185 -30.73 12.94 4.66
N LYS A 186 -31.25 12.18 3.68
CA LYS A 186 -31.70 12.73 2.39
C LYS A 186 -33.08 13.40 2.44
N ILE A 187 -33.84 13.17 3.50
CA ILE A 187 -35.22 13.69 3.66
C ILE A 187 -35.22 15.05 4.41
N ASN A 188 -34.10 15.44 5.01
CA ASN A 188 -33.88 16.74 5.65
C ASN A 188 -33.02 17.65 4.78
#